data_AF-A0AAU9JRM2-F1
#
_entry.id   AF-A0AAU9JRM2-F1
#
_cell.length_a   1.000
_cell.length_b   1.000
_cell.length_c   1.000
_cell.angle_alpha   90.00
_cell.angle_beta   90.00
_cell.angle_gamma   90.00
#
_symmetry.space_group_name_H-M   'P 1'
#
loop_
_entity.id
_entity.type
_entity.pdbx_description
1 polymer ?
#
loop_
_entity_poly.entity_id
_entity_poly.type
_entity_poly.pdbx_seq_one_letter_code
_entity_poly.pdbx_strand_id
1 'polypeptide(L)'
;MQRVLSIDPFLLDIKPVISHHPGRKSKKDAFIRKLFYTCSEYKTLPPKKEYLRCKLIRGFKRAIRQIRKNVLPSKTLNRIRGNPYNTLRVWQALAGCYEKYIDILDSISCTENKASSDEKNKKKVKGAYLEKSFNSKLCNQFFTHIGVRETFYYYIEFLFADLNPESLCDKFDFMCCNGVHINECVEKWLMIKKYMNCYMIQDLGLEPWFPLSYSNSFLPSIFTVRINDSTSNGTENCKKTLQEEKQEIKDDFFDNEAIRCFLKVKFA
;
A
#
# COMPACT_ATOMS: atom_id res chain seq x y z
N MET A 1 -1.62 32.90 6.86
CA MET A 1 -1.79 31.43 6.77
C MET A 1 -3.03 31.12 5.97
N GLN A 2 -2.89 30.66 4.72
CA GLN A 2 -4.01 30.14 3.95
C GLN A 2 -4.19 28.65 4.28
N ARG A 3 -5.32 28.31 4.91
CA ARG A 3 -5.72 26.92 5.14
C ARG A 3 -6.17 26.33 3.80
N VAL A 4 -5.42 25.38 3.26
CA VAL A 4 -5.86 24.60 2.11
C VAL A 4 -6.89 23.59 2.61
N LEU A 5 -8.17 23.86 2.40
CA LEU A 5 -9.27 22.97 2.71
C LEU A 5 -9.27 21.83 1.68
N SER A 6 -9.07 20.60 2.15
CA SER A 6 -9.24 19.32 1.43
C SER A 6 -8.71 19.26 -0.01
N ILE A 7 -7.58 18.58 -0.22
CA ILE A 7 -7.20 18.14 -1.57
C ILE A 7 -8.11 16.97 -1.95
N ASP A 8 -9.01 17.19 -2.91
CA ASP A 8 -9.77 16.09 -3.51
C ASP A 8 -8.80 15.19 -4.31
N PRO A 9 -8.63 13.90 -3.95
CA PRO A 9 -7.77 12.97 -4.68
C PRO A 9 -8.22 12.76 -6.15
N PHE A 10 -9.48 13.05 -6.48
CA PHE A 10 -9.97 13.05 -7.85
C PHE A 10 -9.48 14.27 -8.64
N LEU A 11 -9.33 15.43 -8.00
CA LEU A 11 -8.76 16.66 -8.58
C LEU A 11 -7.23 16.64 -8.73
N LEU A 12 -6.55 15.58 -8.26
CA LEU A 12 -5.19 15.26 -8.72
C LEU A 12 -5.27 14.77 -10.18
N ASP A 13 -5.58 15.70 -11.06
CA ASP A 13 -5.54 15.51 -12.49
C ASP A 13 -4.06 15.48 -12.86
N ILE A 14 -3.53 14.27 -13.02
CA ILE A 14 -2.16 14.06 -13.44
C ILE A 14 -2.10 14.54 -14.89
N LYS A 15 -1.85 15.84 -15.09
CA LYS A 15 -1.51 16.39 -16.40
C LYS A 15 -0.18 15.74 -16.77
N PRO A 16 -0.16 14.78 -17.73
CA PRO A 16 1.11 14.21 -18.15
C PRO A 16 1.94 15.39 -18.66
N VAL A 17 3.16 15.56 -18.14
CA VAL A 17 4.11 16.50 -18.73
C VAL A 17 4.30 16.01 -20.18
N ILE A 18 3.73 16.75 -21.13
CA ILE A 18 3.80 16.43 -22.54
C ILE A 18 5.26 16.64 -22.93
N SER A 19 6.06 15.57 -22.90
CA SER A 19 7.37 15.60 -23.51
C SER A 19 7.15 15.73 -25.01
N HIS A 20 7.52 16.88 -25.59
CA HIS A 20 7.45 17.19 -27.02
C HIS A 20 8.40 16.34 -27.89
N HIS A 21 8.78 15.14 -27.46
CA HIS A 21 9.50 14.20 -28.30
C HIS A 21 8.52 13.40 -29.16
N PRO A 22 8.60 13.51 -30.50
CA PRO A 22 7.78 12.73 -31.42
C PRO A 22 8.26 11.28 -31.37
N GLY A 23 7.68 10.49 -30.47
CA GLY A 23 8.01 9.07 -30.34
C GLY A 23 7.61 8.51 -28.99
N ARG A 24 6.39 7.94 -28.91
CA ARG A 24 5.85 7.18 -27.77
C ARG A 24 5.48 8.02 -26.53
N LYS A 25 4.19 8.35 -26.40
CA LYS A 25 3.62 8.92 -25.16
C LYS A 25 3.98 8.03 -23.97
N SER A 26 4.66 8.58 -22.97
CA SER A 26 4.97 7.85 -21.74
C SER A 26 3.65 7.47 -21.05
N LYS A 27 3.48 6.19 -20.70
CA LYS A 27 2.28 5.73 -19.99
C LYS A 27 2.22 6.41 -18.62
N LYS A 28 1.02 6.82 -18.16
CA LYS A 28 0.80 7.48 -16.86
C LYS A 28 1.49 6.73 -15.70
N ASP A 29 1.43 5.41 -15.74
CA ASP A 29 2.17 4.48 -14.88
C ASP A 29 3.68 4.80 -14.74
N ALA A 30 4.38 4.98 -15.86
CA ALA A 30 5.81 5.25 -15.86
C ALA A 30 6.13 6.63 -15.28
N PHE A 31 5.24 7.61 -15.51
CA PHE A 31 5.36 8.94 -14.92
C PHE A 31 5.24 8.89 -13.39
N ILE A 32 4.20 8.25 -12.86
CA ILE A 32 3.97 8.16 -11.40
C ILE A 32 5.13 7.44 -10.72
N ARG A 33 5.63 6.33 -11.29
CA ARG A 33 6.78 5.62 -10.70
C ARG A 33 8.05 6.44 -10.69
N LYS A 34 8.27 7.34 -11.66
CA LYS A 34 9.45 8.22 -11.69
C LYS A 34 9.46 9.25 -10.56
N LEU A 35 8.34 9.46 -9.87
CA LEU A 35 8.28 10.29 -8.66
C LEU A 35 8.94 9.63 -7.44
N PHE A 36 9.27 8.34 -7.55
CA PHE A 36 9.87 7.54 -6.51
C PHE A 36 11.17 6.91 -6.99
N TYR A 37 12.01 6.51 -6.05
CA TYR A 37 13.22 5.77 -6.34
C TYR A 37 13.51 4.73 -5.25
N THR A 38 14.17 3.65 -5.62
CA THR A 38 14.69 2.64 -4.68
C THR A 38 16.12 2.99 -4.32
N CYS A 39 16.46 3.03 -3.04
CA CYS A 39 17.86 3.12 -2.60
C CYS A 39 18.52 1.75 -2.78
N SER A 40 19.07 1.52 -3.97
CA SER A 40 20.04 0.45 -4.19
C SER A 40 21.44 1.03 -4.01
N GLU A 41 22.36 0.25 -3.40
CA GLU A 41 23.76 0.65 -3.11
C GLU A 41 24.49 1.29 -4.29
N TYR A 42 24.06 0.99 -5.52
CA TYR A 42 24.76 1.41 -6.73
C TYR A 42 24.00 2.44 -7.58
N LYS A 43 22.66 2.56 -7.47
CA LYS A 43 21.84 3.44 -8.34
C LYS A 43 20.50 3.83 -7.71
N THR A 44 20.12 5.10 -7.85
CA THR A 44 18.74 5.57 -7.63
C THR A 44 17.92 5.32 -8.89
N LEU A 45 17.08 4.29 -8.87
CA LEU A 45 16.21 3.93 -10.00
C LEU A 45 14.74 3.98 -9.60
N PRO A 46 13.83 4.37 -10.52
CA PRO A 46 12.41 4.23 -10.28
C PRO A 46 12.02 2.78 -9.98
N PRO A 47 11.06 2.53 -9.07
CA PRO A 47 10.60 1.18 -8.78
C PRO A 47 10.08 0.50 -10.05
N LYS A 48 10.39 -0.79 -10.21
CA LYS A 48 9.92 -1.59 -11.34
C LYS A 48 8.42 -1.88 -11.21
N LYS A 49 7.69 -1.84 -12.33
CA LYS A 49 6.24 -2.13 -12.37
C LYS A 49 5.88 -3.46 -11.73
N GLU A 50 6.60 -4.50 -12.15
CA GLU A 50 6.34 -5.88 -11.74
C GLU A 50 6.68 -6.09 -10.26
N TYR A 51 7.71 -5.40 -9.74
CA TYR A 51 8.05 -5.43 -8.33
C TYR A 51 6.91 -4.86 -7.48
N LEU A 52 6.36 -3.71 -7.87
CA LEU A 52 5.23 -3.11 -7.16
C LEU A 52 4.01 -4.03 -7.15
N ARG A 53 3.62 -4.56 -8.32
CA ARG A 53 2.50 -5.54 -8.46
C ARG A 53 2.71 -6.77 -7.58
N CYS A 54 3.89 -7.37 -7.65
CA CYS A 54 4.29 -8.52 -6.84
C CYS A 54 4.15 -8.22 -5.34
N LYS A 55 4.71 -7.10 -4.88
CA LYS A 55 4.69 -6.68 -3.48
C LYS A 55 3.26 -6.48 -2.98
N LEU A 56 2.41 -5.82 -3.77
CA LEU A 56 1.01 -5.60 -3.46
C LEU A 56 0.20 -6.89 -3.40
N ILE A 57 0.28 -7.75 -4.43
CA ILE A 57 -0.48 -9.00 -4.47
C ILE A 57 -0.04 -9.94 -3.34
N ARG A 58 1.26 -10.03 -3.04
CA ARG A 58 1.76 -10.83 -1.90
C ARG A 58 1.26 -10.30 -0.56
N GLY A 59 1.30 -8.98 -0.36
CA GLY A 59 0.78 -8.34 0.85
C GLY A 59 -0.72 -8.53 1.00
N PHE A 60 -1.49 -8.39 -0.09
CA PHE A 60 -2.92 -8.65 -0.15
C PHE A 60 -3.24 -10.09 0.28
N LYS A 61 -2.64 -11.09 -0.36
CA LYS A 61 -2.84 -12.50 0.01
C LYS A 61 -2.48 -12.76 1.48
N ARG A 62 -1.46 -12.07 2.00
CA ARG A 62 -1.09 -12.15 3.42
C ARG A 62 -2.16 -11.53 4.33
N ALA A 63 -2.74 -10.40 3.95
CA ALA A 63 -3.83 -9.77 4.70
C ALA A 63 -5.05 -10.69 4.77
N ILE A 64 -5.46 -11.29 3.64
CA ILE A 64 -6.55 -12.28 3.59
C ILE A 64 -6.31 -13.44 4.57
N ARG A 65 -5.12 -14.05 4.54
CA ARG A 65 -4.78 -15.12 5.49
C ARG A 65 -4.76 -14.68 6.96
N GLN A 66 -4.48 -13.41 7.22
CA GLN A 66 -4.49 -12.83 8.57
C GLN A 66 -5.92 -12.60 9.06
N ILE A 67 -6.79 -12.08 8.18
CA ILE A 67 -8.23 -11.92 8.43
C ILE A 67 -8.86 -13.29 8.72
N ARG A 68 -8.61 -14.29 7.87
CA ARG A 68 -9.11 -15.67 8.08
C ARG A 68 -8.74 -16.25 9.44
N LYS A 69 -7.58 -15.87 9.97
CA LYS A 69 -7.08 -16.33 11.29
C LYS A 69 -7.48 -15.41 12.44
N ASN A 70 -8.22 -14.33 12.17
CA ASN A 70 -8.53 -13.27 13.12
C ASN A 70 -7.27 -12.68 13.80
N VAL A 71 -6.19 -12.50 13.02
CA VAL A 71 -4.91 -11.97 13.50
C VAL A 71 -4.66 -10.58 12.92
N LEU A 72 -4.39 -9.60 13.78
CA LEU A 72 -3.96 -8.28 13.34
C LEU A 72 -2.53 -8.29 12.79
N PRO A 73 -2.25 -7.53 11.71
CA PRO A 73 -0.93 -7.54 11.10
C PRO A 73 0.09 -6.71 11.90
N SER A 74 1.12 -7.39 12.40
CA SER A 74 2.21 -6.78 13.17
C SER A 74 3.54 -6.65 12.42
N LYS A 75 3.66 -7.21 11.22
CA LYS A 75 4.91 -7.30 10.45
C LYS A 75 4.71 -6.98 8.97
N THR A 76 5.81 -6.66 8.28
CA THR A 76 5.89 -6.46 6.81
C THR A 76 5.05 -5.27 6.31
N LEU A 77 4.61 -5.31 5.05
CA LEU A 77 3.83 -4.26 4.39
C LEU A 77 2.53 -3.94 5.16
N ASN A 78 1.88 -4.97 5.69
CA ASN A 78 0.58 -4.86 6.35
C ASN A 78 0.67 -4.37 7.80
N ARG A 79 1.88 -4.13 8.35
CA ARG A 79 2.04 -3.73 9.76
C ARG A 79 1.21 -2.48 10.06
N ILE A 80 0.36 -2.55 11.09
CA ILE A 80 -0.35 -1.38 11.62
C ILE A 80 0.67 -0.47 12.34
N ARG A 81 0.67 0.82 12.00
CA ARG A 81 1.43 1.90 12.63
C ARG A 81 0.53 3.15 12.70
N GLY A 82 0.87 4.11 13.55
CA GLY A 82 0.19 5.41 13.59
C GLY A 82 -1.23 5.32 14.13
N ASN A 83 -2.17 6.05 13.51
CA ASN A 83 -3.57 6.19 13.94
C ASN A 83 -4.30 4.82 13.91
N PRO A 84 -4.54 4.19 15.07
CA PRO A 84 -5.13 2.86 15.11
C PRO A 84 -6.59 2.89 14.71
N TYR A 85 -7.32 3.98 15.00
CA TYR A 85 -8.77 4.04 14.76
C TYR A 85 -9.12 3.95 13.28
N ASN A 86 -8.54 4.81 12.44
CA ASN A 86 -8.81 4.78 11.00
C ASN A 86 -8.32 3.47 10.36
N THR A 87 -7.14 3.01 10.77
CA THR A 87 -6.55 1.77 10.25
C THR A 87 -7.41 0.55 10.60
N LEU A 88 -7.91 0.47 11.83
CA LEU A 88 -8.81 -0.60 12.28
C LEU A 88 -10.18 -0.53 11.58
N ARG A 89 -10.72 0.67 11.36
CA ARG A 89 -11.97 0.85 10.62
C ARG A 89 -11.86 0.34 9.18
N VAL A 90 -10.76 0.64 8.50
CA VAL A 90 -10.51 0.12 7.14
C VAL A 90 -10.26 -1.39 7.17
N TRP A 91 -9.53 -1.89 8.17
CA TRP A 91 -9.31 -3.32 8.37
C TRP A 91 -10.62 -4.09 8.54
N GLN A 92 -11.59 -3.53 9.27
CA GLN A 92 -12.93 -4.09 9.40
C GLN A 92 -13.69 -4.13 8.07
N ALA A 93 -13.60 -3.06 7.26
CA ALA A 93 -14.19 -3.06 5.92
C ALA A 93 -13.56 -4.13 5.02
N LEU A 94 -12.23 -4.27 5.07
CA LEU A 94 -11.50 -5.32 4.37
C LEU A 94 -11.93 -6.73 4.83
N ALA A 95 -12.15 -6.92 6.14
CA ALA A 95 -12.67 -8.17 6.69
C ALA A 95 -14.11 -8.46 6.25
N GLY A 96 -14.98 -7.45 6.20
CA GLY A 96 -16.34 -7.62 5.66
C GLY A 96 -16.35 -8.03 4.18
N CYS A 97 -15.42 -7.49 3.37
CA CYS A 97 -15.24 -7.97 2.00
C CYS A 97 -14.73 -9.41 1.94
N TYR A 98 -13.90 -9.82 2.91
CA TYR A 98 -13.46 -11.21 3.01
C TYR A 98 -14.64 -12.16 3.24
N GLU A 99 -15.51 -11.85 4.20
CA GLU A 99 -16.71 -12.64 4.51
C GLU A 99 -17.64 -12.73 3.30
N LYS A 100 -17.84 -11.62 2.59
CA LYS A 100 -18.68 -11.53 1.39
C LYS A 100 -18.17 -12.40 0.23
N TYR A 101 -16.86 -12.59 0.11
CA TYR A 101 -16.22 -13.26 -1.04
C TYR A 101 -15.30 -14.42 -0.62
N ILE A 102 -15.67 -15.13 0.44
CA ILE A 102 -14.82 -16.13 1.10
C ILE A 102 -14.28 -17.18 0.12
N ASP A 103 -15.13 -17.77 -0.73
CA ASP A 103 -14.74 -18.85 -1.64
C ASP A 103 -13.66 -18.41 -2.63
N ILE A 104 -13.82 -17.22 -3.19
CA ILE A 104 -12.89 -16.64 -4.16
C ILE A 104 -11.58 -16.28 -3.45
N LEU A 105 -11.64 -15.63 -2.29
CA LEU A 105 -10.48 -15.12 -1.58
C LEU A 105 -9.64 -16.23 -0.94
N ASP A 106 -10.27 -17.31 -0.48
CA ASP A 106 -9.56 -18.49 0.00
C ASP A 106 -8.81 -19.18 -1.14
N SER A 107 -9.46 -19.40 -2.29
CA SER A 107 -8.83 -20.04 -3.45
C SER A 107 -7.56 -19.32 -3.92
N ILE A 108 -7.56 -17.97 -3.95
CA ILE A 108 -6.41 -17.19 -4.42
C ILE A 108 -5.36 -16.96 -3.34
N SER A 109 -5.71 -17.01 -2.06
CA SER A 109 -4.80 -16.74 -0.94
C SER A 109 -3.99 -17.96 -0.52
N CYS A 110 -4.41 -19.16 -0.94
CA CYS A 110 -3.70 -20.42 -0.75
C CYS A 110 -2.25 -20.35 -1.28
N THR A 111 -1.32 -20.78 -0.42
CA THR A 111 0.12 -20.80 -0.72
C THR A 111 0.56 -22.07 -1.43
N GLU A 112 -0.33 -23.04 -1.65
CA GLU A 112 -0.01 -24.34 -2.25
C GLU A 112 0.38 -24.23 -3.72
N ASN A 113 -0.08 -23.17 -4.40
CA ASN A 113 0.43 -22.76 -5.72
C ASN A 113 1.77 -22.00 -5.57
N LYS A 114 2.75 -22.60 -4.86
CA LYS A 114 4.13 -22.12 -4.92
C LYS A 114 4.57 -22.25 -6.37
N ALA A 115 4.74 -21.13 -7.06
CA ALA A 115 5.61 -21.08 -8.22
C ALA A 115 6.97 -21.60 -7.74
N SER A 116 7.27 -22.84 -8.10
CA SER A 116 8.41 -23.60 -7.59
C SER A 116 9.70 -22.85 -7.90
N SER A 117 10.21 -22.12 -6.91
CA SER A 117 11.51 -21.46 -6.94
C SER A 117 12.63 -22.37 -6.44
N ASP A 118 12.30 -23.59 -6.01
CA ASP A 118 13.31 -24.58 -5.64
C ASP A 118 13.87 -25.22 -6.91
N GLU A 119 15.10 -24.83 -7.24
CA GLU A 119 15.86 -25.30 -8.41
C GLU A 119 16.04 -26.83 -8.50
N LYS A 120 15.69 -27.58 -7.44
CA LYS A 120 15.87 -29.03 -7.38
C LYS A 120 14.80 -29.83 -8.15
N ASN A 121 13.67 -29.23 -8.53
CA ASN A 121 12.58 -29.93 -9.25
C ASN A 121 12.45 -29.58 -10.74
N LYS A 122 13.50 -29.04 -11.38
CA LYS A 122 13.52 -28.68 -12.82
C LYS A 122 13.30 -29.84 -13.80
N LYS A 123 13.14 -31.11 -13.37
CA LYS A 123 13.15 -32.26 -14.29
C LYS A 123 11.83 -32.98 -14.56
N LYS A 124 10.67 -32.67 -13.96
CA LYS A 124 9.48 -33.54 -14.17
C LYS A 124 8.12 -32.91 -14.44
N VAL A 125 8.01 -31.62 -14.77
CA VAL A 125 6.74 -31.07 -15.31
C VAL A 125 7.01 -30.20 -16.54
N LYS A 126 7.23 -30.85 -17.68
CA LYS A 126 7.06 -30.22 -18.99
C LYS A 126 5.56 -30.06 -19.24
N GLY A 127 4.97 -28.91 -18.91
CA GLY A 127 3.57 -28.63 -19.28
C GLY A 127 2.87 -27.52 -18.52
N ALA A 128 3.25 -27.23 -17.27
CA ALA A 128 2.69 -26.11 -16.52
C ALA A 128 3.59 -24.89 -16.67
N TYR A 129 3.16 -23.90 -17.46
CA TYR A 129 3.74 -22.56 -17.50
C TYR A 129 3.65 -21.92 -16.10
N LEU A 130 4.59 -22.24 -15.21
CA LEU A 130 4.81 -21.52 -13.97
C LEU A 130 5.44 -20.18 -14.34
N GLU A 131 4.60 -19.21 -14.69
CA GLU A 131 5.01 -17.84 -15.01
C GLU A 131 5.74 -17.25 -13.79
N LYS A 132 7.07 -17.16 -13.87
CA LYS A 132 7.95 -16.72 -12.78
C LYS A 132 7.84 -15.22 -12.45
N SER A 133 7.14 -14.45 -13.27
CA SER A 133 6.98 -13.00 -13.11
C SER A 133 5.51 -12.64 -12.90
N PHE A 134 5.26 -11.63 -12.07
CA PHE A 134 3.95 -10.96 -11.97
C PHE A 134 3.72 -10.09 -13.21
N ASN A 135 3.76 -10.75 -14.37
CA ASN A 135 3.51 -10.15 -15.68
C ASN A 135 2.03 -9.72 -15.78
N SER A 136 1.69 -9.03 -16.86
CA SER A 136 0.32 -8.54 -17.05
C SER A 136 -0.73 -9.65 -17.16
N LYS A 137 -0.39 -10.83 -17.69
CA LYS A 137 -1.34 -11.95 -17.83
C LYS A 137 -1.70 -12.54 -16.48
N LEU A 138 -0.70 -12.84 -15.64
CA LEU A 138 -0.92 -13.32 -14.27
C LEU A 138 -1.67 -12.30 -13.41
N CYS A 139 -1.31 -11.02 -13.52
CA CYS A 139 -2.03 -9.97 -12.79
C CYS A 139 -3.47 -9.83 -13.29
N ASN A 140 -3.71 -9.90 -14.61
CA ASN A 140 -5.07 -9.84 -15.16
C ASN A 140 -5.92 -10.98 -14.61
N GLN A 141 -5.43 -12.23 -14.65
CA GLN A 141 -6.11 -13.40 -14.09
C GLN A 141 -6.43 -13.22 -12.59
N PHE A 142 -5.47 -12.69 -11.82
CA PHE A 142 -5.67 -12.43 -10.40
C PHE A 142 -6.81 -11.44 -10.15
N PHE A 143 -6.89 -10.38 -10.96
CA PHE A 143 -7.88 -9.32 -10.80
C PHE A 143 -9.19 -9.54 -11.59
N THR A 144 -9.37 -10.67 -12.27
CA THR A 144 -10.55 -10.94 -13.12
C THR A 144 -11.86 -10.89 -12.33
N HIS A 145 -11.88 -11.36 -11.08
CA HIS A 145 -13.09 -11.37 -10.25
C HIS A 145 -13.33 -10.02 -9.59
N ILE A 146 -14.58 -9.52 -9.66
CA ILE A 146 -14.97 -8.25 -9.04
C ILE A 146 -14.74 -8.25 -7.53
N GLY A 147 -15.00 -9.38 -6.85
CA GLY A 147 -14.76 -9.50 -5.41
C GLY A 147 -13.29 -9.32 -5.02
N VAL A 148 -12.35 -9.73 -5.89
CA VAL A 148 -10.92 -9.46 -5.67
C VAL A 148 -10.62 -7.98 -5.83
N ARG A 149 -11.21 -7.30 -6.83
CA ARG A 149 -11.00 -5.86 -7.05
C ARG A 149 -11.58 -5.00 -5.93
N GLU A 150 -12.79 -5.32 -5.47
CA GLU A 150 -13.43 -4.67 -4.31
C GLU A 150 -12.59 -4.85 -3.05
N THR A 151 -12.19 -6.08 -2.74
CA THR A 151 -11.34 -6.36 -1.57
C THR A 151 -9.97 -5.70 -1.70
N PHE A 152 -9.39 -5.68 -2.90
CA PHE A 152 -8.11 -5.04 -3.16
C PHE A 152 -8.16 -3.52 -2.97
N TYR A 153 -9.26 -2.87 -3.35
CA TYR A 153 -9.48 -1.44 -3.09
C TYR A 153 -9.35 -1.14 -1.59
N TYR A 154 -10.10 -1.84 -0.74
CA TYR A 154 -10.01 -1.64 0.72
C TYR A 154 -8.64 -2.02 1.29
N TYR A 155 -7.94 -2.96 0.67
CA TYR A 155 -6.57 -3.29 1.05
C TYR A 155 -5.60 -2.12 0.76
N ILE A 156 -5.73 -1.44 -0.38
CA ILE A 156 -4.93 -0.24 -0.65
C ILE A 156 -5.35 0.89 0.30
N GLU A 157 -6.64 1.10 0.56
CA GLU A 157 -7.09 2.06 1.58
C GLU A 157 -6.45 1.75 2.95
N PHE A 158 -6.33 0.47 3.31
CA PHE A 158 -5.70 0.03 4.55
C PHE A 158 -4.20 0.36 4.60
N LEU A 159 -3.47 0.16 3.50
CA LEU A 159 -2.04 0.50 3.44
C LEU A 159 -1.79 2.01 3.59
N PHE A 160 -2.75 2.83 3.16
CA PHE A 160 -2.69 4.30 3.17
C PHE A 160 -3.60 4.94 4.22
N ALA A 161 -4.05 4.18 5.23
CA ALA A 161 -4.88 4.70 6.31
C ALA A 161 -4.13 5.74 7.17
N ASP A 162 -2.80 5.62 7.20
CA ASP A 162 -1.87 6.63 7.71
C ASP A 162 -1.06 7.20 6.54
N LEU A 163 -1.34 8.46 6.16
CA LEU A 163 -0.67 9.17 5.07
C LEU A 163 0.64 9.84 5.51
N ASN A 164 1.41 9.18 6.36
CA ASN A 164 2.74 9.63 6.76
C ASN A 164 3.79 9.15 5.73
N PRO A 165 4.50 10.07 5.03
CA PRO A 165 5.47 9.69 3.99
C PRO A 165 6.62 8.80 4.48
N GLU A 166 7.11 9.00 5.71
CA GLU A 166 8.20 8.21 6.30
C GLU A 166 7.76 6.76 6.49
N SER A 167 6.58 6.57 7.10
CA SER A 167 5.97 5.24 7.27
C SER A 167 5.67 4.55 5.94
N LEU A 168 5.30 5.31 4.90
CA LEU A 168 5.06 4.76 3.57
C LEU A 168 6.38 4.40 2.87
N CYS A 169 7.44 5.19 3.03
CA CYS A 169 8.78 4.85 2.51
C CYS A 169 9.25 3.52 3.10
N ASP A 170 9.16 3.36 4.42
CA ASP A 170 9.44 2.12 5.15
C ASP A 170 8.63 0.91 4.63
N LYS A 171 7.31 1.09 4.47
CA LYS A 171 6.39 0.03 4.03
C LYS A 171 6.72 -0.45 2.62
N PHE A 172 6.95 0.48 1.71
CA PHE A 172 7.13 0.20 0.30
C PHE A 172 8.59 0.01 -0.12
N ASP A 173 9.55 0.27 0.77
CA ASP A 173 10.99 0.24 0.45
C ASP A 173 11.33 1.16 -0.74
N PHE A 174 10.62 2.30 -0.79
CA PHE A 174 10.77 3.34 -1.80
C PHE A 174 11.06 4.66 -1.08
N MET A 175 11.67 5.59 -1.79
CA MET A 175 11.87 6.95 -1.33
C MET A 175 11.14 7.92 -2.26
N CYS A 176 10.58 8.98 -1.69
CA CYS A 176 9.87 10.04 -2.44
C CYS A 176 10.65 11.37 -2.52
N CYS A 177 11.69 11.56 -1.70
CA CYS A 177 12.58 12.73 -1.64
C CYS A 177 13.89 12.38 -0.90
N ASN A 178 14.97 13.14 -1.12
CA ASN A 178 16.31 12.92 -0.53
C ASN A 178 16.54 13.70 0.78
N GLY A 179 15.48 14.03 1.52
CA GLY A 179 15.57 14.91 2.69
C GLY A 179 14.28 14.92 3.50
N VAL A 180 14.06 16.00 4.23
CA VAL A 180 12.87 16.17 5.09
C VAL A 180 11.60 16.13 4.24
N HIS A 181 10.61 15.36 4.70
CA HIS A 181 9.34 15.23 4.01
C HIS A 181 8.55 16.54 4.06
N ILE A 182 8.04 16.95 2.91
CA ILE A 182 7.18 18.12 2.72
C ILE A 182 5.82 17.71 2.13
N ASN A 183 4.89 18.65 1.97
CA ASN A 183 3.55 18.36 1.43
C ASN A 183 3.58 17.68 0.06
N GLU A 184 4.55 18.03 -0.80
CA GLU A 184 4.74 17.37 -2.11
C GLU A 184 4.97 15.85 -1.98
N CYS A 185 5.57 15.37 -0.88
CA CYS A 185 5.73 13.95 -0.62
C CYS A 185 4.37 13.26 -0.43
N VAL A 186 3.46 13.90 0.29
CA VAL A 186 2.10 13.39 0.51
C VAL A 186 1.35 13.32 -0.82
N GLU A 187 1.46 14.34 -1.66
CA GLU A 187 0.86 14.35 -2.99
C GLU A 187 1.38 13.21 -3.89
N LYS A 188 2.70 12.98 -3.89
CA LYS A 188 3.31 11.83 -4.60
C LYS A 188 2.72 10.51 -4.11
N TRP A 189 2.56 10.35 -2.79
CA TRP A 189 1.95 9.16 -2.19
C TRP A 189 0.45 9.00 -2.52
N LEU A 190 -0.29 10.10 -2.63
CA LEU A 190 -1.67 10.06 -3.11
C LEU A 190 -1.76 9.67 -4.59
N MET A 191 -0.83 10.16 -5.42
CA MET A 191 -0.75 9.75 -6.83
C MET A 191 -0.46 8.25 -6.98
N ILE A 192 0.44 7.69 -6.18
CA ILE A 192 0.72 6.24 -6.24
C ILE A 192 -0.46 5.42 -5.68
N LYS A 193 -1.15 5.90 -4.64
CA LYS A 193 -2.40 5.29 -4.15
C LYS A 193 -3.46 5.22 -5.26
N LYS A 194 -3.71 6.34 -5.95
CA LYS A 194 -4.63 6.44 -7.10
C LYS A 194 -4.22 5.48 -8.23
N TYR A 195 -2.91 5.39 -8.50
CA TYR A 195 -2.39 4.42 -9.45
C TYR A 195 -2.73 2.97 -9.04
N MET A 196 -2.47 2.59 -7.79
CA MET A 196 -2.70 1.22 -7.32
C MET A 196 -4.19 0.83 -7.37
N ASN A 197 -5.09 1.75 -7.00
CA ASN A 197 -6.53 1.51 -7.00
C ASN A 197 -7.14 1.54 -8.41
N CYS A 198 -6.66 2.42 -9.29
CA CYS A 198 -7.31 2.70 -10.58
C CYS A 198 -6.43 2.30 -11.77
N TYR A 199 -5.35 3.04 -12.01
CA TYR A 199 -4.57 2.90 -13.24
C TYR A 199 -3.91 1.53 -13.39
N MET A 200 -3.51 0.88 -12.30
CA MET A 200 -2.92 -0.45 -12.34
C MET A 200 -3.91 -1.50 -12.87
N ILE A 201 -5.20 -1.37 -12.52
CA ILE A 201 -6.28 -2.27 -12.94
C ILE A 201 -6.68 -1.97 -14.40
N GLN A 202 -6.80 -0.69 -14.75
CA GLN A 202 -7.06 -0.26 -16.14
C GLN A 202 -5.94 -0.69 -17.10
N ASP A 203 -4.68 -0.65 -16.65
CA ASP A 203 -3.52 -1.16 -17.39
C ASP A 203 -3.61 -2.66 -17.73
N LEU A 204 -4.47 -3.41 -17.04
CA LEU A 204 -4.75 -4.82 -17.27
C LEU A 204 -6.00 -5.02 -18.16
N GLY A 205 -6.65 -3.95 -18.63
CA GLY A 205 -7.89 -4.01 -19.40
C GLY A 205 -9.12 -4.34 -18.56
N LEU A 206 -9.07 -4.06 -17.25
CA LEU A 206 -10.16 -4.32 -16.31
C LEU A 206 -10.72 -3.02 -15.74
N GLU A 207 -11.97 -3.06 -15.30
CA GLU A 207 -12.61 -1.94 -14.63
C GLU A 207 -12.26 -1.92 -13.12
N PRO A 208 -11.70 -0.83 -12.58
CA PRO A 208 -11.50 -0.67 -11.15
C PRO A 208 -12.82 -0.67 -10.39
N TRP A 209 -12.80 -1.16 -9.14
CA TRP A 209 -13.97 -1.07 -8.27
C TRP A 209 -13.87 0.18 -7.39
N PHE A 210 -15.00 0.86 -7.19
CA PHE A 210 -15.15 1.98 -6.27
C PHE A 210 -16.44 1.82 -5.44
N PRO A 211 -16.47 2.31 -4.19
CA PRO A 211 -17.70 2.30 -3.41
C PRO A 211 -18.75 3.23 -4.02
N LEU A 212 -20.02 2.81 -4.01
CA LEU A 212 -21.14 3.60 -4.53
C LEU A 212 -21.41 4.87 -3.72
N SER A 213 -21.02 4.89 -2.44
CA SER A 213 -21.15 6.05 -1.56
C SER A 213 -19.79 6.54 -1.05
N TYR A 214 -19.52 7.84 -1.23
CA TYR A 214 -18.31 8.50 -0.73
C TYR A 214 -18.27 8.60 0.80
N SER A 215 -19.38 8.40 1.50
CA SER A 215 -19.41 8.34 2.97
C SER A 215 -18.57 7.20 3.55
N ASN A 216 -18.22 6.20 2.72
CA ASN A 216 -17.33 5.10 3.06
C ASN A 216 -15.87 5.32 2.61
N SER A 217 -15.54 6.48 2.03
CA SER A 217 -14.16 6.80 1.69
C SER A 217 -13.36 7.04 2.97
N PHE A 218 -12.39 6.17 3.22
CA PHE A 218 -11.58 6.18 4.43
C PHE A 218 -10.46 7.24 4.41
N LEU A 219 -10.65 8.31 3.63
CA LEU A 219 -9.65 9.35 3.52
C LEU A 219 -9.32 9.86 4.93
N PRO A 220 -8.06 9.70 5.39
CA PRO A 220 -7.69 10.29 6.66
C PRO A 220 -7.92 11.78 6.55
N SER A 221 -8.48 12.38 7.60
CA SER A 221 -8.44 13.84 7.75
C SER A 221 -6.97 14.23 7.59
N ILE A 222 -6.65 14.95 6.51
CA ILE A 222 -5.27 15.34 6.13
C ILE A 222 -4.60 16.20 7.23
N PHE A 223 -5.35 16.59 8.27
CA PHE A 223 -4.95 17.47 9.35
C PHE A 223 -4.50 16.72 10.63
N THR A 224 -3.40 15.97 10.55
CA THR A 224 -2.50 15.76 11.71
C THR A 224 -1.07 15.44 11.25
N VAL A 225 -0.58 16.07 10.18
CA VAL A 225 0.87 16.14 9.99
C VAL A 225 1.36 17.25 10.91
N ARG A 226 1.91 16.90 12.08
CA ARG A 226 2.74 17.83 12.86
C ARG A 226 4.03 18.04 12.05
N ILE A 227 4.03 19.05 11.21
CA ILE A 227 5.26 19.54 10.59
C ILE A 227 5.95 20.32 11.69
N ASN A 228 7.04 19.76 12.23
CA ASN A 228 7.92 20.52 13.09
C ASN A 228 8.64 21.54 12.22
N ASP A 229 8.15 22.78 12.22
CA ASP A 229 8.84 23.93 11.66
C ASP A 229 10.07 24.23 12.54
N SER A 230 11.15 23.48 12.39
CA SER A 230 12.44 23.83 12.97
C SER A 230 13.29 24.54 11.93
N THR A 231 13.32 25.86 12.05
CA THR A 231 14.32 26.73 11.42
C THR A 231 15.68 26.51 12.09
N SER A 232 16.70 26.34 11.25
CA SER A 232 18.14 26.61 11.45
C SER A 232 18.84 26.07 12.72
N ASN A 233 19.65 25.01 12.55
CA ASN A 233 21.13 25.04 12.62
C ASN A 233 21.70 23.67 13.02
N GLY A 234 22.81 23.28 12.39
CA GLY A 234 23.79 22.40 13.02
C GLY A 234 23.79 20.95 12.52
N THR A 235 24.80 20.67 11.71
CA THR A 235 25.39 19.37 11.40
C THR A 235 25.69 18.49 12.63
N GLU A 236 25.70 17.17 12.41
CA GLU A 236 26.25 16.10 13.26
C GLU A 236 25.47 15.67 14.54
N ASN A 237 24.61 14.64 14.41
CA ASN A 237 24.63 13.42 15.26
C ASN A 237 23.42 12.50 15.00
N CYS A 238 23.53 11.59 14.04
CA CYS A 238 22.45 10.65 13.65
C CYS A 238 22.51 9.29 14.39
N LYS A 239 22.95 9.22 15.66
CA LYS A 239 23.05 7.92 16.37
C LYS A 239 22.69 7.87 17.86
N LYS A 240 22.23 8.94 18.53
CA LYS A 240 21.94 8.89 19.97
C LYS A 240 20.48 9.08 20.40
N THR A 241 19.60 9.59 19.56
CA THR A 241 18.21 9.91 19.97
C THR A 241 17.21 8.74 19.91
N LEU A 242 17.65 7.55 19.48
CA LEU A 242 16.78 6.36 19.30
C LEU A 242 16.60 5.49 20.56
N GLN A 243 17.24 5.83 21.68
CA GLN A 243 17.12 5.08 22.93
C GLN A 243 16.20 5.72 23.97
N GLU A 244 16.04 7.04 23.96
CA GLU A 244 15.22 7.74 24.96
C GLU A 244 13.73 7.77 24.57
N GLU A 245 13.38 7.96 23.28
CA GLU A 245 11.98 7.86 22.81
C GLU A 245 11.40 6.42 22.84
N LYS A 246 12.26 5.39 22.92
CA LYS A 246 11.80 3.99 23.06
C LYS A 246 11.35 3.63 24.47
N GLN A 247 11.68 4.45 25.47
CA GLN A 247 11.33 4.18 26.85
C GLN A 247 10.00 4.85 27.22
N GLU A 248 9.70 6.03 26.66
CA GLU A 248 8.48 6.78 26.96
C GLU A 248 7.24 6.26 26.19
N ILE A 249 7.42 5.64 25.00
CA ILE A 249 6.32 5.05 24.21
C ILE A 249 5.90 3.65 24.72
N LYS A 250 6.64 3.06 25.67
CA LYS A 250 6.29 1.73 26.22
C LYS A 250 5.15 1.76 27.23
N ASP A 251 4.93 2.90 27.88
CA ASP A 251 3.98 2.97 29.00
C ASP A 251 2.58 3.44 28.57
N ASP A 252 2.44 4.07 27.39
CA ASP A 252 1.15 4.56 26.87
C ASP A 252 0.51 3.70 25.77
N PHE A 253 1.12 2.58 25.37
CA PHE A 253 0.68 1.83 24.19
C PHE A 253 0.52 0.33 24.44
N PHE A 254 -0.37 -0.09 25.35
CA PHE A 254 -0.97 -1.43 25.32
C PHE A 254 -2.27 -1.57 26.14
N ASP A 255 -3.32 -0.82 25.80
CA ASP A 255 -4.69 -1.29 26.05
C ASP A 255 -5.11 -2.31 24.98
N ASN A 256 -4.43 -3.46 25.00
CA ASN A 256 -4.82 -4.67 24.25
C ASN A 256 -6.24 -5.13 24.61
N GLU A 257 -6.75 -4.69 25.76
CA GLU A 257 -8.06 -5.03 26.29
C GLU A 257 -9.18 -4.28 25.55
N ALA A 258 -8.99 -3.00 25.19
CA ALA A 258 -9.95 -2.26 24.37
C ALA A 258 -10.07 -2.85 22.95
N ILE A 259 -8.96 -3.26 22.34
CA ILE A 259 -8.95 -3.92 21.02
C ILE A 259 -9.58 -5.33 21.11
N ARG A 260 -9.33 -6.08 22.20
CA ARG A 260 -10.00 -7.38 22.43
C ARG A 260 -11.49 -7.24 22.71
N CYS A 261 -11.92 -6.25 23.50
CA CYS A 261 -13.33 -5.97 23.75
C CYS A 261 -14.04 -5.56 22.47
N PHE A 262 -13.42 -4.72 21.64
CA PHE A 262 -13.99 -4.31 20.36
C PHE A 262 -14.11 -5.47 19.35
N LEU A 263 -13.18 -6.43 19.37
CA LEU A 263 -13.24 -7.63 18.52
C LEU A 263 -14.20 -8.70 19.06
N LYS A 264 -14.43 -8.77 20.39
CA LYS A 264 -15.38 -9.73 20.98
C LYS A 264 -16.85 -9.34 20.82
N VAL A 265 -17.17 -8.04 20.76
CA VAL A 265 -18.57 -7.55 20.72
C VAL A 265 -19.26 -7.76 19.35
N LYS A 266 -18.50 -8.02 18.28
CA LYS A 266 -19.07 -8.16 16.92
C LYS A 266 -19.11 -9.59 16.36
N PHE A 267 -18.57 -10.58 17.08
CA PHE A 267 -18.45 -11.97 16.60
C PHE A 267 -18.93 -13.01 17.63
N ALA A 268 -19.81 -12.60 18.54
CA ALA A 268 -20.58 -13.49 19.42
C ALA A 268 -22.04 -13.54 18.96
#